data_AF-A0A2B2CC08-F1
#
_entry.id   AF-A0A2B2CC08-F1
#
_cell.length_a   1.000
_cell.length_b   1.000
_cell.length_c   1.000
_cell.angle_alpha   90.00
_cell.angle_beta   90.00
_cell.angle_gamma   90.00
#
_symmetry.space_group_name_H-M   'P 1'
#
loop_
_entity.id
_entity.type
_entity.pdbx_description
1 polymer ?
#
loop_
_entity_poly.entity_id
_entity_poly.type
_entity_poly.pdbx_seq_one_letter_code
_entity_poly.pdbx_strand_id
1 'polypeptide(L)' 'MRWGPLFGSTFIVLCMTLFQWKKLNRNQKKEKAAFVSLTILGWLLMNLLFTFPNIPGPTEMIDSIYKPLGNLLE' A
#
# COMPACT_ATOMS: atom_id res chain seq x y z
N MET A 1 -14.77 8.06 -11.02
CA MET A 1 -13.85 7.16 -10.29
C MET A 1 -13.34 6.09 -11.24
N ARG A 2 -12.03 5.99 -11.46
CA ARG A 2 -11.46 4.92 -12.29
C ARG A 2 -11.45 3.65 -11.45
N TRP A 3 -12.44 2.77 -11.65
CA TRP A 3 -12.54 1.49 -10.94
C TRP A 3 -11.61 0.42 -11.52
N GLY A 4 -11.14 0.60 -12.77
CA GLY A 4 -10.25 -0.35 -13.45
C GLY A 4 -8.98 -0.74 -12.68
N PRO A 5 -8.23 0.21 -12.06
CA PRO A 5 -7.04 -0.10 -11.27
C PRO A 5 -7.33 -0.95 -10.03
N LEU A 6 -8.50 -0.78 -9.38
CA LEU A 6 -8.90 -1.54 -8.20
C LEU A 6 -9.21 -3.01 -8.54
N PHE A 7 -9.92 -3.23 -9.65
CA PHE A 7 -10.21 -4.58 -10.12
C PHE A 7 -8.95 -5.27 -10.65
N GLY A 8 -8.07 -4.54 -11.34
CA GLY A 8 -6.80 -5.06 -11.84
C GLY A 8 -5.86 -5.50 -10.72
N SER A 9 -5.69 -4.68 -9.68
CA SER A 9 -4.83 -5.03 -8.54
C SER A 9 -5.37 -6.21 -7.75
N THR A 10 -6.68 -6.24 -7.48
CA THR A 10 -7.35 -7.37 -6.82
C THR A 10 -7.15 -8.67 -7.60
N PHE A 11 -7.29 -8.62 -8.93
CA PHE A 11 -7.11 -9.80 -9.79
C PHE A 11 -5.66 -10.32 -9.77
N ILE A 12 -4.67 -9.43 -9.84
CA ILE A 12 -3.25 -9.79 -9.77
C ILE A 12 -2.92 -10.42 -8.41
N VAL A 13 -3.42 -9.84 -7.32
CA VAL A 13 -3.26 -10.37 -5.96
C VAL A 13 -3.89 -11.75 -5.83
N LEU A 14 -5.09 -11.95 -6.40
CA LEU A 14 -5.78 -13.23 -6.38
C LEU A 14 -4.99 -14.30 -7.17
N CYS A 15 -4.49 -13.95 -8.35
CA CYS A 15 -3.63 -14.83 -9.16
C CYS A 15 -2.34 -15.19 -8.44
N MET A 16 -1.64 -14.21 -7.84
CA MET A 16 -0.44 -14.45 -7.04
C MET A 16 -0.74 -15.39 -5.86
N THR A 17 -1.86 -15.16 -5.16
CA THR A 17 -2.26 -15.98 -4.02
C THR A 17 -2.55 -17.41 -4.44
N LEU A 18 -3.29 -17.65 -5.53
CA LEU A 18 -3.59 -18.99 -6.05
C LEU A 18 -2.33 -19.73 -6.51
N PHE A 19 -1.41 -19.02 -7.18
CA PHE A 19 -0.14 -19.61 -7.63
C PHE A 19 0.77 -19.97 -6.46
N GLN A 20 0.92 -19.06 -5.49
CA GLN A 20 1.63 -19.35 -4.25
C GLN A 20 0.96 -20.48 -3.46
N TRP A 21 -0.37 -20.56 -3.45
CA TRP A 21 -1.07 -21.62 -2.71
C TRP A 21 -0.79 -23.00 -3.29
N LYS A 22 -0.74 -23.12 -4.63
CA LYS A 22 -0.35 -24.35 -5.32
C LYS A 22 1.13 -24.71 -5.08
N LYS A 23 2.01 -23.71 -5.06
CA LYS A 23 3.45 -23.91 -4.88
C LYS A 23 3.83 -24.20 -3.42
N LEU A 24 3.06 -23.68 -2.46
CA LEU A 24 3.36 -23.80 -1.04
C LEU A 24 2.73 -25.05 -0.43
N ASN A 25 3.59 -26.04 -0.22
CA ASN A 25 3.28 -27.33 0.39
C ASN A 25 2.46 -27.17 1.69
N ARG A 26 1.51 -28.07 1.92
CA ARG A 26 0.50 -28.04 3.03
C ARG A 26 1.10 -27.87 4.44
N ASN A 27 2.41 -28.12 4.60
CA ASN A 27 3.13 -28.03 5.87
C ASN A 27 3.75 -26.65 6.18
N GLN A 28 3.89 -25.75 5.19
CA GLN A 28 4.52 -24.43 5.37
C GLN A 28 3.49 -23.36 5.78
N LYS A 29 2.86 -23.52 6.95
CA LYS A 29 1.82 -22.60 7.45
C LYS A 29 2.36 -21.20 7.76
N LYS A 30 3.62 -21.09 8.19
CA LYS A 30 4.27 -19.81 8.53
C LYS A 30 4.50 -18.92 7.31
N GLU A 31 4.99 -19.50 6.21
CA GLU A 31 5.20 -18.78 4.95
C GLU A 31 3.86 -18.30 4.36
N LYS A 32 2.81 -19.11 4.46
CA LYS A 32 1.44 -18.75 4.07
C LYS A 32 0.93 -17.54 4.87
N ALA A 33 1.15 -17.53 6.17
CA ALA A 33 0.75 -16.43 7.04
C ALA A 33 1.51 -15.14 6.70
N ALA A 34 2.82 -15.22 6.44
CA ALA A 34 3.62 -14.07 6.04
C ALA A 34 3.18 -13.50 4.68
N PHE A 35 2.87 -14.35 3.71
CA PHE A 35 2.39 -13.89 2.42
C PHE A 35 1.03 -13.19 2.52
N VAL A 36 0.10 -13.77 3.28
CA VAL A 36 -1.23 -13.18 3.50
C VAL A 36 -1.09 -11.84 4.25
N SER A 37 -0.25 -11.75 5.28
CA SER A 37 -0.08 -10.50 6.02
C SER A 37 0.52 -9.38 5.16
N LEU A 38 1.57 -9.67 4.37
CA LEU A 38 2.15 -8.73 3.41
C LEU A 38 1.15 -8.29 2.34
N THR A 39 0.33 -9.21 1.85
CA THR A 39 -0.70 -8.93 0.85
C THR A 39 -1.77 -8.01 1.41
N ILE A 40 -2.27 -8.30 2.62
CA ILE A 40 -3.26 -7.46 3.30
C ILE A 40 -2.67 -6.08 3.58
N LEU A 41 -1.42 -6.00 4.05
CA LEU A 41 -0.72 -4.74 4.27
C LEU A 41 -0.63 -3.91 2.98
N GLY A 42 -0.20 -4.51 1.87
CA GLY A 42 -0.10 -3.83 0.58
C GLY A 42 -1.45 -3.36 0.06
N TRP A 43 -2.50 -4.17 0.23
CA TRP A 43 -3.85 -3.78 -0.15
C TRP A 43 -4.39 -2.64 0.72
N LEU A 44 -4.17 -2.69 2.03
CA LEU A 44 -4.54 -1.62 2.96
C LEU A 44 -3.84 -0.32 2.57
N LEU A 45 -2.54 -0.39 2.25
CA LEU A 45 -1.74 0.75 1.80
C LEU A 45 -2.27 1.34 0.50
N MET A 46 -2.63 0.49 -0.47
CA MET A 46 -3.26 0.92 -1.72
C MET A 46 -4.60 1.63 -1.48
N ASN A 47 -5.43 1.09 -0.59
CA ASN A 47 -6.74 1.67 -0.27
C ASN A 47 -6.58 3.02 0.46
N LEU A 48 -5.58 3.11 1.35
CA LEU A 48 -5.22 4.35 2.04
C LEU A 48 -4.77 5.42 1.06
N LEU A 49 -3.88 5.10 0.10
CA LEU A 49 -3.46 6.02 -0.96
C LEU A 49 -4.62 6.43 -1.88
N PHE A 50 -5.58 5.53 -2.12
CA PHE A 50 -6.73 5.85 -2.97
C PHE A 50 -7.72 6.78 -2.27
N THR A 51 -7.89 6.63 -0.95
CA THR A 51 -8.74 7.48 -0.12
C THR A 51 -8.07 8.83 0.18
N PHE A 52 -6.75 8.83 0.35
CA PHE A 52 -5.90 10.00 0.54
C PHE A 52 -4.87 10.07 -0.59
N PRO A 53 -5.24 10.56 -1.78
CA PRO A 53 -4.30 10.70 -2.90
C PRO A 53 -3.22 11.78 -2.66
N ASN A 54 -3.48 12.72 -1.74
CA ASN A 54 -2.54 13.74 -1.28
C ASN A 54 -2.13 13.47 0.17
N ILE A 55 -1.52 12.31 0.45
CA ILE A 55 -0.70 12.22 1.66
C ILE A 55 0.48 13.17 1.41
N PRO A 56 0.62 14.26 2.19
CA PRO A 56 1.69 15.21 1.95
C PRO A 56 3.01 14.43 1.99
N GLY A 57 3.76 14.51 0.91
CA GLY A 57 5.06 13.84 0.85
C GLY A 57 5.94 14.32 1.99
N PRO A 58 7.00 13.58 2.38
CA PRO A 58 7.94 14.04 3.40
C PRO A 58 8.49 15.44 3.08
N THR A 59 8.62 15.77 1.79
CA THR A 59 8.97 17.10 1.29
C THR A 59 7.92 18.17 1.59
N GLU A 60 6.62 17.88 1.41
CA GLU A 60 5.54 18.82 1.74
C GLU A 60 5.35 18.96 3.26
N MET A 61 5.64 17.92 4.03
CA MET A 61 5.68 17.98 5.49
C MET A 61 6.76 18.93 5.99
N ILE A 62 7.96 18.83 5.41
CA ILE A 62 9.08 19.74 5.70
C ILE A 62 8.68 21.17 5.32
N ASP A 63 8.08 21.37 4.15
CA ASP A 63 7.60 22.69 3.72
C ASP A 63 6.56 23.24 4.72
N SER A 64 5.60 22.43 5.17
CA SER A 64 4.60 22.86 6.16
C SER A 64 5.18 23.25 7.53
N ILE A 65 6.28 22.62 7.95
CA ILE A 65 6.96 22.93 9.22
C ILE A 65 7.85 24.18 9.09
N TYR A 66 8.54 24.32 7.95
CA TYR A 66 9.55 25.37 7.74
C TYR A 66 8.99 26.65 7.11
N LYS A 67 7.87 26.61 6.40
CA LYS A 67 7.18 27.77 5.85
C LYS A 67 6.74 28.82 6.89
N PRO A 68 6.20 28.46 8.07
CA PRO A 68 5.95 29.46 9.11
C PRO A 68 7.24 30.05 9.70
N LEU A 69 8.35 29.32 9.70
CA LEU A 69 9.66 29.83 10.13
C LEU A 69 10.27 30.80 9.10
N GLY A 70 10.08 30.54 7.81
CA GLY A 70 10.49 31.44 6.72
C GLY A 70 9.77 32.79 6.77
N ASN A 71 8.44 32.77 6.94
CA ASN A 71 7.64 33.99 7.09
C ASN A 71 7.93 34.81 8.37
N LEU A 72 8.61 34.25 9.36
CA LEU A 72 9.04 34.97 10.57
C LEU A 72 10.42 35.62 10.41
N LEU A 73 11.17 35.24 9.37
CA LEU A 73 12.52 35.71 9.09
C LEU A 73 12.59 36.71 7.92
N GLU A 74 11.51 36.85 7.14
CA GLU A 74 11.24 37.98 6.22
C GLU A 74 10.59 39.15 6.97
#